data_AF-A0A847FIG7-F1
#
_entry.id   AF-A0A847FIG7-F1
#
_cell.length_a   1.000
_cell.length_b   1.000
_cell.length_c   1.000
_cell.angle_alpha   90.00
_cell.angle_beta   90.00
_cell.angle_gamma   90.00
#
_symmetry.space_group_name_H-M   'P 1'
#
loop_
_entity.id
_entity.type
_entity.pdbx_description
1 polymer ?
#
loop_
_entity_poly.entity_id
_entity_poly.type
_entity_poly.pdbx_seq_one_letter_code
_entity_poly.pdbx_strand_id
1 'polypeptide(L)'
;MQYSDAVMDHFMNPRNVGVIEDADGVGRTGNPVCGDLMEMSVKIEEDVISDVKFRTFGCGAAIATSSMATEMIKGKSIDEALEITNRAIAEALDGLPPVKMHCSVLAAEALRATLADYYRRQGHLDRAAELLAEDVVKPVETPETKNPLHWSDFGRMVRVLNTAYPDVEPLDLTMTKLFKMILQLPGFDDDPEAAGEEQLEKIQMAWHEVRSG
;
A
#
# COMPACT_ATOMS: atom_id res chain seq x y z
N MET A 1 -4.33 -3.27 -25.36
CA MET A 1 -3.69 -4.36 -24.59
C MET A 1 -3.59 -3.85 -23.16
N GLN A 2 -4.12 -4.57 -22.16
CA GLN A 2 -4.42 -3.98 -20.83
C GLN A 2 -3.22 -3.99 -19.86
N TYR A 3 -2.13 -4.68 -20.21
CA TYR A 3 -0.87 -4.68 -19.47
C TYR A 3 0.28 -4.37 -20.42
N SER A 4 1.29 -3.66 -19.92
CA SER A 4 2.51 -3.34 -20.65
C SER A 4 3.40 -4.57 -20.83
N ASP A 5 4.36 -4.48 -21.75
CA ASP A 5 5.36 -5.53 -21.94
C ASP A 5 6.20 -5.73 -20.68
N ALA A 6 6.49 -4.66 -19.94
CA ALA A 6 7.19 -4.73 -18.66
C ALA A 6 6.41 -5.52 -17.60
N VAL A 7 5.09 -5.29 -17.47
CA VAL A 7 4.24 -6.08 -16.57
C VAL A 7 4.26 -7.54 -16.97
N MET A 8 4.10 -7.83 -18.26
CA MET A 8 4.07 -9.21 -18.76
C MET A 8 5.40 -9.92 -18.53
N ASP A 9 6.54 -9.24 -18.72
CA ASP A 9 7.86 -9.81 -18.47
C ASP A 9 8.11 -10.07 -16.99
N HIS A 10 7.80 -9.13 -16.09
CA HIS A 10 7.94 -9.37 -14.64
C HIS A 10 6.97 -10.39 -14.08
N PHE A 11 5.83 -10.61 -14.75
CA PHE A 11 4.91 -11.71 -14.43
C PHE A 11 5.43 -13.07 -14.91
N MET A 12 5.92 -13.17 -16.15
CA MET A 12 6.39 -14.43 -16.73
C MET A 12 7.78 -14.84 -16.22
N ASN A 13 8.65 -13.86 -15.98
CA ASN A 13 10.05 -14.02 -15.55
C ASN A 13 10.31 -13.21 -14.27
N PRO A 14 9.62 -13.49 -13.15
CA PRO A 14 9.77 -12.71 -11.94
C PRO A 14 11.19 -12.79 -11.39
N ARG A 15 11.75 -11.65 -10.99
CA ARG A 15 13.09 -11.55 -10.40
C ARG A 15 13.01 -11.81 -8.91
N ASN A 16 14.12 -12.15 -8.27
CA ASN A 16 14.21 -12.25 -6.80
C ASN A 16 13.17 -13.17 -6.11
N VAL A 17 12.59 -14.15 -6.81
CA VAL A 17 11.66 -15.10 -6.18
C VAL A 17 12.41 -16.00 -5.19
N GLY A 18 11.87 -16.17 -3.98
CA GLY A 18 12.39 -17.09 -2.97
C GLY A 18 12.29 -16.55 -1.55
N VAL A 19 13.03 -17.17 -0.64
CA VAL A 19 13.18 -16.74 0.75
C VAL A 19 14.67 -16.78 1.07
N ILE A 20 15.13 -15.84 1.89
CA ILE A 20 16.47 -15.88 2.48
C ILE A 20 16.35 -16.60 3.84
N GLU A 21 16.98 -17.76 4.00
CA GLU A 21 16.86 -18.58 5.23
C GLU A 21 17.35 -17.82 6.47
N ASP A 22 18.51 -17.16 6.36
CA ASP A 22 19.10 -16.35 7.43
C ASP A 22 18.80 -14.85 7.28
N ALA A 23 17.60 -14.47 6.81
CA ALA A 23 17.28 -13.07 6.57
C ALA A 23 17.48 -12.17 7.81
N ASP A 24 17.99 -10.96 7.58
CA ASP A 24 18.15 -9.96 8.63
C ASP A 24 16.81 -9.28 8.99
N GLY A 25 15.86 -9.29 8.05
CA GLY A 25 14.47 -8.90 8.29
C GLY A 25 13.50 -9.69 7.41
N VAL A 26 12.31 -9.98 7.94
CA VAL A 26 11.22 -10.65 7.22
C VAL A 26 9.90 -9.94 7.49
N GLY A 27 9.22 -9.52 6.43
CA GLY A 27 7.92 -8.86 6.49
C GLY A 27 6.86 -9.67 5.75
N ARG A 28 5.65 -9.68 6.29
CA ARG A 28 4.47 -10.24 5.64
C ARG A 28 3.38 -9.21 5.59
N THR A 29 2.79 -9.03 4.43
CA THR A 29 1.62 -8.20 4.23
C THR A 29 0.58 -8.97 3.46
N GLY A 30 -0.67 -8.60 3.67
CA GLY A 30 -1.78 -9.17 2.95
C GLY A 30 -2.84 -8.11 2.79
N ASN A 31 -3.49 -8.16 1.64
CA ASN A 31 -4.70 -7.42 1.42
C ASN A 31 -5.86 -8.43 1.61
N PRO A 32 -6.53 -8.44 2.78
CA PRO A 32 -7.57 -9.44 3.11
C PRO A 32 -8.80 -9.35 2.19
N VAL A 33 -8.87 -8.24 1.47
CA VAL A 33 -9.86 -7.82 0.50
C VAL A 33 -9.60 -8.58 -0.81
N CYS A 34 -8.53 -8.28 -1.56
CA CYS A 34 -8.26 -9.00 -2.82
C CYS A 34 -7.64 -10.41 -2.65
N GLY A 35 -7.27 -10.78 -1.42
CA GLY A 35 -6.63 -12.06 -1.10
C GLY A 35 -5.13 -12.14 -1.45
N ASP A 36 -4.54 -11.04 -1.90
CA ASP A 36 -3.10 -10.98 -2.20
C ASP A 36 -2.30 -11.03 -0.89
N LEU A 37 -1.27 -11.87 -0.84
CA LEU A 37 -0.35 -12.01 0.30
C LEU A 37 1.08 -11.93 -0.22
N MET A 38 1.91 -11.11 0.41
CA MET A 38 3.33 -10.99 0.09
C MET A 38 4.19 -11.21 1.32
N GLU A 39 5.23 -12.02 1.17
CA GLU A 39 6.34 -12.15 2.10
C GLU A 39 7.59 -11.61 1.42
N MET A 40 8.35 -10.78 2.13
CA MET A 40 9.64 -10.25 1.70
C MET A 40 10.70 -10.56 2.76
N SER A 41 11.90 -10.88 2.31
CA SER A 41 13.06 -11.17 3.16
C SER A 41 14.28 -10.43 2.61
N VAL A 42 15.08 -9.84 3.50
CA VAL A 42 16.25 -9.02 3.12
C VAL A 42 17.51 -9.44 3.86
N LYS A 43 18.65 -9.19 3.21
CA LYS A 43 19.98 -9.09 3.81
C LYS A 43 20.43 -7.64 3.80
N ILE A 44 21.03 -7.21 4.91
CA ILE A 44 21.47 -5.82 5.10
C ILE A 44 22.94 -5.79 5.50
N GLU A 45 23.74 -5.08 4.72
CA GLU A 45 25.16 -4.84 4.94
C GLU A 45 25.39 -3.33 4.96
N GLU A 46 25.88 -2.78 6.08
CA GLU A 46 26.19 -1.35 6.21
C GLU A 46 25.04 -0.42 5.78
N ASP A 47 23.82 -0.72 6.26
CA ASP A 47 22.57 -0.02 5.91
C ASP A 47 22.15 -0.11 4.42
N VAL A 48 22.75 -1.03 3.65
CA VAL A 48 22.41 -1.32 2.25
C VAL A 48 21.70 -2.67 2.13
N ILE A 49 20.63 -2.75 1.35
CA ILE A 49 19.92 -4.00 1.06
C ILE A 49 20.77 -4.82 0.07
N SER A 50 21.64 -5.70 0.57
CA SER A 50 22.58 -6.48 -0.26
C SER A 50 21.88 -7.61 -1.02
N ASP A 51 20.86 -8.22 -0.43
CA ASP A 51 19.96 -9.14 -1.12
C ASP A 51 18.53 -8.98 -0.66
N VAL A 52 17.59 -9.28 -1.56
CA VAL A 52 16.16 -9.29 -1.28
C VAL A 52 15.51 -10.41 -2.06
N LYS A 53 14.59 -11.10 -1.40
CA LYS A 53 13.73 -12.13 -2.00
C LYS A 53 12.29 -11.92 -1.59
N PHE A 54 11.37 -12.33 -2.46
CA PHE A 54 9.95 -12.33 -2.14
C PHE A 54 9.26 -13.65 -2.50
N ARG A 55 8.15 -13.88 -1.82
CA ARG A 55 7.09 -14.82 -2.22
C ARG A 55 5.79 -14.07 -2.20
N THR A 56 4.98 -14.24 -3.24
CA THR A 56 3.65 -13.64 -3.27
C THR A 56 2.63 -14.66 -3.74
N PHE A 57 1.45 -14.59 -3.17
CA PHE A 57 0.25 -15.23 -3.68
C PHE A 57 -0.70 -14.11 -4.07
N GLY A 58 -1.06 -14.03 -5.34
CA GLY A 58 -1.92 -12.95 -5.80
C GLY A 58 -2.10 -12.92 -7.30
N CYS A 59 -2.77 -11.87 -7.79
CA CYS A 59 -2.98 -11.70 -9.23
C CYS A 59 -1.67 -11.43 -9.99
N GLY A 60 -1.68 -11.53 -11.32
CA GLY A 60 -0.48 -11.30 -12.14
C GLY A 60 0.16 -9.91 -11.93
N ALA A 61 -0.65 -8.89 -11.62
CA ALA A 61 -0.16 -7.57 -11.26
C ALA A 61 0.57 -7.56 -9.90
N ALA A 62 0.11 -8.34 -8.91
CA ALA A 62 0.80 -8.49 -7.63
C ALA A 62 2.18 -9.15 -7.79
N ILE A 63 2.28 -10.15 -8.67
CA ILE A 63 3.57 -10.79 -9.00
C ILE A 63 4.51 -9.80 -9.69
N ALA A 64 4.02 -9.09 -10.72
CA ALA A 64 4.84 -8.15 -11.47
C ALA A 64 5.33 -6.97 -10.62
N THR A 65 4.46 -6.40 -9.79
CA THR A 65 4.81 -5.30 -8.87
C THR A 65 5.77 -5.74 -7.78
N SER A 66 5.58 -6.92 -7.20
CA SER A 66 6.53 -7.50 -6.22
C SER A 66 7.92 -7.69 -6.85
N SER A 67 7.96 -8.26 -8.05
CA SER A 67 9.17 -8.47 -8.83
C SER A 67 9.90 -7.15 -9.10
N MET A 68 9.19 -6.16 -9.65
CA MET A 68 9.76 -4.83 -9.93
C MET A 68 10.25 -4.15 -8.65
N ALA A 69 9.45 -4.13 -7.59
CA ALA A 69 9.83 -3.50 -6.32
C ALA A 69 11.13 -4.08 -5.76
N THR A 70 11.30 -5.40 -5.81
CA THR A 70 12.55 -6.04 -5.34
C THR A 70 13.78 -5.69 -6.17
N GLU A 71 13.64 -5.48 -7.48
CA GLU A 71 14.75 -4.98 -8.30
C GLU A 71 15.09 -3.52 -7.97
N MET A 72 14.07 -2.69 -7.75
CA MET A 72 14.26 -1.26 -7.45
C MET A 72 14.98 -1.03 -6.12
N ILE A 73 14.75 -1.86 -5.10
CA ILE A 73 15.34 -1.69 -3.75
C ILE A 73 16.68 -2.39 -3.57
N LYS A 74 17.02 -3.39 -4.39
CA LYS A 74 18.25 -4.15 -4.22
C LYS A 74 19.47 -3.26 -4.48
N GLY A 75 20.42 -3.26 -3.55
CA GLY A 75 21.63 -2.45 -3.60
C GLY A 75 21.43 -0.98 -3.19
N LYS A 76 20.22 -0.58 -2.78
CA LYS A 76 19.95 0.74 -2.20
C LYS A 76 20.17 0.75 -0.69
N SER A 77 20.45 1.92 -0.15
CA SER A 77 20.35 2.14 1.30
C SER A 77 18.90 1.96 1.79
N ILE A 78 18.73 1.68 3.08
CA ILE A 78 17.40 1.55 3.71
C ILE A 78 16.56 2.82 3.46
N ASP A 79 17.15 4.00 3.62
CA ASP A 79 16.43 5.27 3.47
C ASP A 79 15.97 5.48 2.01
N GLU A 80 16.84 5.25 1.02
CA GLU A 80 16.45 5.31 -0.40
C GLU A 80 15.39 4.27 -0.76
N ALA A 81 15.44 3.09 -0.15
CA ALA A 81 14.44 2.05 -0.37
C ALA A 81 13.07 2.46 0.18
N LEU A 82 13.02 3.16 1.31
CA LEU A 82 11.79 3.67 1.93
C LEU A 82 11.12 4.82 1.16
N GLU A 83 11.88 5.51 0.31
CA GLU A 83 11.37 6.56 -0.58
C GLU A 83 10.66 5.99 -1.82
N ILE A 84 10.81 4.70 -2.13
CA ILE A 84 10.14 4.08 -3.28
C ILE A 84 8.63 4.01 -3.02
N THR A 85 7.87 4.68 -3.89
CA THR A 85 6.42 4.75 -3.83
C THR A 85 5.75 3.70 -4.73
N ASN A 86 4.48 3.40 -4.45
CA ASN A 86 3.60 2.59 -5.30
C ASN A 86 3.52 3.13 -6.74
N ARG A 87 3.58 4.47 -6.91
CA ARG A 87 3.61 5.14 -8.21
C ARG A 87 4.92 4.90 -8.94
N ALA A 88 6.07 5.01 -8.26
CA ALA A 88 7.37 4.72 -8.86
C ALA A 88 7.44 3.26 -9.35
N ILE A 89 6.89 2.32 -8.59
CA ILE A 89 6.79 0.91 -9.01
C ILE A 89 5.89 0.74 -10.23
N ALA A 90 4.73 1.41 -10.25
CA ALA A 90 3.82 1.36 -11.40
C ALA A 90 4.44 2.01 -12.64
N GLU A 91 5.14 3.12 -12.50
CA GLU A 91 5.86 3.83 -13.57
C GLU A 91 7.01 3.00 -14.13
N ALA A 92 7.78 2.31 -13.27
CA ALA A 92 8.82 1.39 -13.71
C ALA A 92 8.27 0.20 -14.52
N LEU A 93 6.98 -0.11 -14.35
CA LEU A 93 6.24 -1.11 -15.13
C LEU A 93 5.53 -0.51 -16.37
N ASP A 94 5.86 0.71 -16.80
CA ASP A 94 5.17 1.44 -17.87
C ASP A 94 3.65 1.64 -17.60
N GLY A 95 3.29 1.72 -16.32
CA GLY A 95 1.93 1.91 -15.84
C GLY A 95 1.18 0.62 -15.52
N LEU A 96 0.15 0.78 -14.71
CA LEU A 96 -0.83 -0.26 -14.38
C LEU A 96 -2.24 0.26 -14.64
N PRO A 97 -3.20 -0.60 -15.01
CA PRO A 97 -4.62 -0.22 -15.00
C PRO A 97 -5.00 0.36 -13.63
N PRO A 98 -5.83 1.42 -13.55
CA PRO A 98 -6.18 2.07 -12.28
C PRO A 98 -6.68 1.09 -11.20
N VAL A 99 -7.52 0.13 -11.59
CA VAL A 99 -8.05 -0.93 -10.69
C VAL A 99 -6.97 -1.85 -10.10
N LYS A 100 -5.74 -1.84 -10.64
CA LYS A 100 -4.61 -2.66 -10.18
C LYS A 100 -3.51 -1.85 -9.49
N MET A 101 -3.71 -0.55 -9.31
CA MET A 101 -2.75 0.29 -8.57
C MET A 101 -2.58 -0.16 -7.12
N HIS A 102 -3.61 -0.74 -6.49
CA HIS A 102 -3.50 -1.28 -5.13
C HIS A 102 -2.43 -2.39 -5.01
N CYS A 103 -2.14 -3.12 -6.09
CA CYS A 103 -1.11 -4.16 -6.09
C CYS A 103 0.30 -3.59 -5.86
N SER A 104 0.60 -2.38 -6.35
CA SER A 104 1.90 -1.75 -6.11
C SER A 104 2.04 -1.22 -4.67
N VAL A 105 0.93 -0.98 -3.99
CA VAL A 105 0.94 -0.59 -2.57
C VAL A 105 1.35 -1.76 -1.67
N LEU A 106 0.92 -2.99 -2.00
CA LEU A 106 1.27 -4.21 -1.25
C LEU A 106 2.79 -4.40 -1.12
N ALA A 107 3.53 -4.13 -2.20
CA ALA A 107 4.99 -4.26 -2.22
C ALA A 107 5.70 -3.23 -1.33
N ALA A 108 5.22 -1.97 -1.34
CA ALA A 108 5.76 -0.93 -0.47
C ALA A 108 5.49 -1.20 1.01
N GLU A 109 4.30 -1.72 1.34
CA GLU A 109 3.97 -2.16 2.70
C GLU A 109 4.81 -3.36 3.13
N ALA A 110 5.06 -4.32 2.22
CA ALA A 110 5.91 -5.47 2.50
C ALA A 110 7.34 -5.05 2.85
N LEU A 111 7.90 -4.07 2.14
CA LEU A 111 9.20 -3.50 2.45
C LEU A 111 9.22 -2.87 3.85
N ARG A 112 8.24 -2.02 4.18
CA ARG A 112 8.14 -1.38 5.51
C ARG A 112 8.03 -2.41 6.63
N ALA A 113 7.20 -3.44 6.45
CA ALA A 113 7.06 -4.52 7.41
C ALA A 113 8.38 -5.30 7.59
N THR A 114 9.10 -5.53 6.50
CA THR A 114 10.40 -6.24 6.49
C THR A 114 11.47 -5.45 7.23
N LEU A 115 11.57 -4.15 6.96
CA LEU A 115 12.51 -3.25 7.63
C LEU A 115 12.14 -3.04 9.11
N ALA A 116 10.85 -3.02 9.44
CA ALA A 116 10.41 -2.97 10.83
C ALA A 116 10.85 -4.23 11.61
N ASP A 117 10.73 -5.43 11.00
CA ASP A 117 11.25 -6.65 11.60
C ASP A 117 12.79 -6.61 11.77
N TYR A 118 13.52 -6.13 10.76
CA TYR A 118 14.96 -5.90 10.86
C TYR A 118 15.32 -5.01 12.06
N TYR A 119 14.70 -3.82 12.18
CA TYR A 119 14.98 -2.91 13.29
C TYR A 119 14.61 -3.50 14.65
N ARG A 120 13.53 -4.31 14.74
CA ARG A 120 13.21 -5.03 15.99
C ARG A 120 14.31 -5.99 16.39
N ARG A 121 14.85 -6.76 15.44
CA ARG A 121 15.93 -7.72 15.70
C ARG A 121 17.23 -7.04 16.14
N GLN A 122 17.46 -5.81 15.68
CA GLN A 122 18.57 -4.97 16.13
C GLN A 122 18.31 -4.24 17.47
N GLY A 123 17.09 -4.34 18.04
CA GLY A 123 16.71 -3.67 19.29
C GLY A 123 16.22 -2.22 19.12
N HIS A 124 16.06 -1.73 17.90
CA HIS A 124 15.56 -0.39 17.59
C HIS A 124 14.02 -0.36 17.51
N LEU A 125 13.37 -0.59 18.65
CA LEU A 125 11.91 -0.73 18.73
C LEU A 125 11.15 0.53 18.28
N ASP A 126 11.66 1.71 18.59
CA ASP A 126 11.02 2.98 18.20
C ASP A 126 10.99 3.14 16.68
N ARG A 127 12.10 2.84 16.01
CA ARG A 127 12.20 2.89 14.55
C ARG A 127 11.30 1.84 13.88
N ALA A 128 11.24 0.64 14.46
CA ALA A 128 10.32 -0.38 13.98
C ALA A 128 8.85 0.01 14.15
N ALA A 129 8.50 0.68 15.25
CA ALA A 129 7.16 1.18 15.50
C ALA A 129 6.79 2.29 14.53
N GLU A 130 7.70 3.21 14.24
CA GLU A 130 7.52 4.28 13.24
C GLU A 130 7.22 3.72 11.84
N LEU A 131 7.96 2.69 11.40
CA LEU A 131 7.73 2.08 10.08
C LEU A 131 6.38 1.38 9.92
N LEU A 132 5.79 0.93 11.03
CA LEU A 132 4.49 0.26 11.07
C LEU A 132 3.37 1.19 11.50
N ALA A 133 3.69 2.38 12.00
CA ALA A 133 2.72 3.41 12.24
C ALA A 133 2.13 3.78 10.88
N GLU A 134 0.85 3.45 10.70
CA GLU A 134 0.11 3.99 9.58
C GLU A 134 -0.12 5.47 9.88
N ASP A 135 0.60 6.35 9.17
CA ASP A 135 0.31 7.78 9.13
C ASP A 135 -1.04 7.99 8.44
N VAL A 136 -2.11 7.85 9.21
CA VAL A 136 -3.44 8.26 8.78
C VAL A 136 -3.50 9.77 8.96
N VAL A 137 -3.55 10.48 7.83
CA VAL A 137 -3.72 11.93 7.81
C VAL A 137 -4.96 12.28 8.64
N LYS A 138 -4.84 13.26 9.53
CA LYS A 138 -6.00 13.74 10.31
C LYS A 138 -6.95 14.51 9.40
N PRO A 139 -8.27 14.30 9.49
CA PRO A 139 -9.22 15.02 8.66
C PRO A 139 -9.22 16.52 9.00
N VAL A 140 -9.35 17.34 7.96
CA VAL A 140 -9.70 18.76 8.12
C VAL A 140 -11.12 18.85 8.64
N GLU A 141 -11.29 19.41 9.84
CA GLU A 141 -12.62 19.62 10.41
C GLU A 141 -13.31 20.84 9.82
N THR A 142 -14.44 20.62 9.14
CA THR A 142 -15.38 21.65 8.69
C THR A 142 -16.78 21.38 9.24
N PRO A 143 -17.72 22.36 9.21
CA PRO A 143 -19.11 22.10 9.60
C PRO A 143 -19.75 20.93 8.83
N GLU A 144 -19.38 20.72 7.57
CA GLU A 144 -19.90 19.62 6.75
C GLU A 144 -19.39 18.24 7.21
N THR A 145 -18.12 18.16 7.60
CA THR A 145 -17.48 16.90 8.06
C THR A 145 -17.97 16.43 9.43
N LYS A 146 -18.64 17.30 10.20
CA LYS A 146 -19.16 17.01 11.55
C LYS A 146 -20.60 16.47 11.56
N ASN A 147 -21.29 16.56 10.44
CA ASN A 147 -22.65 16.07 10.33
C ASN A 147 -22.65 14.53 10.29
N PRO A 148 -23.61 13.82 10.94
CA PRO A 148 -23.65 12.36 11.00
C PRO A 148 -23.54 11.71 9.63
N LEU A 149 -22.64 10.77 9.44
CA LEU A 149 -22.29 10.16 8.17
C LEU A 149 -22.23 8.65 8.34
N HIS A 150 -22.99 7.94 7.51
CA HIS A 150 -23.10 6.48 7.55
C HIS A 150 -22.54 5.85 6.28
N TRP A 151 -22.30 4.54 6.31
CA TRP A 151 -21.83 3.79 5.14
C TRP A 151 -22.79 3.91 3.94
N SER A 152 -24.09 3.99 4.21
CA SER A 152 -25.13 4.14 3.19
C SER A 152 -25.11 5.49 2.46
N ASP A 153 -24.44 6.50 3.02
CA ASP A 153 -24.41 7.87 2.50
C ASP A 153 -23.37 8.05 1.36
N PHE A 154 -23.28 7.10 0.43
CA PHE A 154 -22.18 6.99 -0.56
C PHE A 154 -21.76 8.31 -1.21
N GLY A 155 -22.69 9.02 -1.85
CA GLY A 155 -22.37 10.27 -2.56
C GLY A 155 -21.97 11.43 -1.63
N ARG A 156 -22.32 11.35 -0.34
CA ARG A 156 -21.86 12.32 0.67
C ARG A 156 -20.54 11.89 1.28
N MET A 157 -20.33 10.59 1.51
CA MET A 157 -19.04 10.02 1.93
C MET A 157 -17.91 10.50 1.03
N VAL A 158 -18.08 10.37 -0.29
CA VAL A 158 -17.10 10.82 -1.29
C VAL A 158 -16.82 12.32 -1.18
N ARG A 159 -17.86 13.15 -1.02
CA ARG A 159 -17.70 14.61 -0.87
C ARG A 159 -16.97 14.98 0.41
N VAL A 160 -17.36 14.37 1.53
CA VAL A 160 -16.73 14.59 2.84
C VAL A 160 -15.26 14.17 2.81
N LEU A 161 -14.93 13.02 2.20
CA LEU A 161 -13.54 12.59 2.01
C LEU A 161 -12.73 13.60 1.21
N ASN A 162 -13.29 14.11 0.11
CA ASN A 162 -12.63 15.11 -0.72
C ASN A 162 -12.35 16.42 0.03
N THR A 163 -13.27 16.85 0.89
CA THR A 163 -13.10 18.06 1.72
C THR A 163 -12.16 17.83 2.91
N ALA A 164 -12.28 16.69 3.57
CA ALA A 164 -11.51 16.36 4.78
C ALA A 164 -10.04 16.06 4.45
N TYR A 165 -9.74 15.59 3.25
CA TYR A 165 -8.40 15.15 2.84
C TYR A 165 -7.96 15.79 1.51
N PRO A 166 -7.74 17.11 1.48
CA PRO A 166 -7.46 17.87 0.26
C PRO A 166 -6.13 17.51 -0.42
N ASP A 167 -5.19 16.91 0.32
CA ASP A 167 -3.85 16.57 -0.19
C ASP A 167 -3.64 15.06 -0.41
N VAL A 168 -4.66 14.22 -0.18
CA VAL A 168 -4.54 12.75 -0.28
C VAL A 168 -5.02 12.26 -1.64
N GLU A 169 -4.15 11.69 -2.47
CA GLU A 169 -4.56 11.02 -3.72
C GLU A 169 -5.26 9.67 -3.42
N PRO A 170 -6.54 9.47 -3.81
CA PRO A 170 -7.28 8.27 -3.41
C PRO A 170 -6.64 6.97 -3.91
N LEU A 171 -6.02 6.96 -5.09
CA LEU A 171 -5.39 5.76 -5.67
C LEU A 171 -4.09 5.33 -4.97
N ASP A 172 -3.50 6.19 -4.15
CA ASP A 172 -2.31 5.86 -3.36
C ASP A 172 -2.68 5.20 -2.01
N LEU A 173 -3.97 5.11 -1.69
CA LEU A 173 -4.47 4.49 -0.47
C LEU A 173 -4.62 2.97 -0.62
N THR A 174 -4.27 2.24 0.44
CA THR A 174 -4.82 0.89 0.64
C THR A 174 -6.25 0.95 1.13
N MET A 175 -7.00 -0.13 0.95
CA MET A 175 -8.33 -0.26 1.53
C MET A 175 -8.30 -0.08 3.06
N THR A 176 -7.27 -0.60 3.73
CA THR A 176 -7.08 -0.41 5.18
C THR A 176 -6.92 1.06 5.56
N LYS A 177 -6.10 1.81 4.80
CA LYS A 177 -5.93 3.25 5.04
C LYS A 177 -7.21 4.03 4.78
N LEU A 178 -7.87 3.79 3.64
CA LEU A 178 -9.16 4.41 3.32
C LEU A 178 -10.20 4.14 4.41
N PHE A 179 -10.32 2.88 4.84
CA PHE A 179 -11.20 2.48 5.93
C PHE A 179 -10.90 3.25 7.22
N LYS A 180 -9.65 3.27 7.67
CA LYS A 180 -9.25 4.02 8.88
C LYS A 180 -9.47 5.52 8.76
N MET A 181 -9.24 6.11 7.58
CA MET A 181 -9.53 7.51 7.32
C MET A 181 -11.04 7.80 7.47
N ILE A 182 -11.90 6.95 6.90
CA ILE A 182 -13.36 7.09 7.06
C ILE A 182 -13.76 7.02 8.53
N LEU A 183 -13.23 6.05 9.30
CA LEU A 183 -13.51 5.93 10.73
C LEU A 183 -13.03 7.12 11.56
N GLN A 184 -12.07 7.91 11.07
CA GLN A 184 -11.58 9.11 11.74
C GLN A 184 -12.37 10.37 11.37
N LEU A 185 -13.28 10.32 10.38
CA LEU A 185 -14.09 11.47 10.01
C LEU A 185 -14.94 11.91 11.22
N PRO A 186 -14.96 13.22 11.58
CA PRO A 186 -15.61 13.69 12.82
C PRO A 186 -17.10 13.35 12.94
N GLY A 187 -17.79 13.24 11.81
CA GLY A 187 -19.21 12.93 11.74
C GLY A 187 -19.51 11.46 11.43
N PHE A 188 -18.51 10.59 11.27
CA PHE A 188 -18.77 9.18 10.99
C PHE A 188 -19.38 8.49 12.23
N ASP A 189 -20.55 7.89 12.06
CA ASP A 189 -21.38 7.33 13.15
C ASP A 189 -22.10 6.06 12.68
N ASP A 190 -21.34 5.05 12.26
CA ASP A 190 -21.88 3.76 11.81
C ASP A 190 -20.98 2.61 12.27
N ASP A 191 -21.50 1.38 12.18
CA ASP A 191 -20.77 0.17 12.57
C ASP A 191 -19.58 -0.07 11.61
N PRO A 192 -18.32 -0.05 12.09
CA PRO A 192 -17.16 -0.33 11.25
C PRO A 192 -17.20 -1.70 10.56
N GLU A 193 -17.88 -2.68 11.15
CA GLU A 193 -17.96 -4.04 10.59
C GLU A 193 -18.96 -4.16 9.43
N ALA A 194 -19.78 -3.13 9.17
CA ALA A 194 -20.77 -3.12 8.09
C ALA A 194 -20.17 -2.85 6.70
N ALA A 195 -18.93 -2.33 6.62
CA ALA A 195 -18.27 -2.05 5.35
C ALA A 195 -17.61 -3.30 4.75
N GLY A 196 -17.89 -3.55 3.47
CA GLY A 196 -17.18 -4.54 2.67
C GLY A 196 -16.20 -3.92 1.65
N GLU A 197 -15.32 -4.75 1.10
CA GLU A 197 -14.37 -4.39 0.03
C GLU A 197 -15.00 -3.65 -1.13
N GLU A 198 -16.07 -4.22 -1.71
CA GLU A 198 -16.71 -3.66 -2.90
C GLU A 198 -17.20 -2.22 -2.65
N GLN A 199 -17.60 -1.93 -1.41
CA GLN A 199 -18.02 -0.60 -1.02
C GLN A 199 -16.83 0.36 -0.90
N LEU A 200 -15.72 -0.07 -0.26
CA LEU A 200 -14.51 0.74 -0.13
C LEU A 200 -13.86 1.01 -1.50
N GLU A 201 -13.81 0.03 -2.40
CA GLU A 201 -13.34 0.21 -3.77
C GLU A 201 -14.21 1.21 -4.53
N LYS A 202 -15.54 1.08 -4.44
CA LYS A 202 -16.47 2.05 -5.05
C LYS A 202 -16.25 3.46 -4.50
N ILE A 203 -16.02 3.60 -3.20
CA ILE A 203 -15.74 4.90 -2.57
C ILE A 203 -14.40 5.45 -3.08
N GLN A 204 -13.34 4.64 -3.13
CA GLN A 204 -12.03 5.04 -3.61
C GLN A 204 -12.09 5.53 -5.05
N MET A 205 -12.75 4.76 -5.94
CA MET A 205 -12.88 5.10 -7.36
C MET A 205 -13.72 6.35 -7.55
N ALA A 206 -14.89 6.45 -6.91
CA ALA A 206 -15.73 7.64 -7.02
C ALA A 206 -15.03 8.90 -6.45
N TRP A 207 -14.23 8.75 -5.41
CA TRP A 207 -13.41 9.85 -4.89
C TRP A 207 -12.32 10.27 -5.88
N HIS A 208 -11.61 9.32 -6.49
CA HIS A 208 -10.65 9.62 -7.54
C HIS A 208 -11.30 10.32 -8.75
N GLU A 209 -12.49 9.88 -9.18
CA GLU A 209 -13.26 10.51 -10.26
C GLU A 209 -13.64 11.95 -9.93
N VAL A 210 -14.14 12.22 -8.71
CA VAL A 210 -14.47 13.58 -8.24
C VAL A 210 -13.24 14.49 -8.20
N ARG A 211 -12.05 13.94 -7.92
CA ARG A 211 -10.81 14.72 -7.88
C ARG A 211 -10.24 15.01 -9.27
N SER A 212 -10.47 14.12 -10.23
CA SER A 212 -9.90 14.18 -11.58
C SER A 212 -10.74 15.00 -12.57
N GLY A 213 -11.98 15.35 -12.21
CA GLY A 213 -12.92 16.15 -13.03
C GLY A 213 -13.01 17.60 -12.59
#